data_AF-A0AAI8C7T0-F1
#
_entry.id   AF-A0AAI8C7T0-F1
#
_cell.length_a   1.000
_cell.length_b   1.000
_cell.length_c   1.000
_cell.angle_alpha   90.00
_cell.angle_beta   90.00
_cell.angle_gamma   90.00
#
_symmetry.space_group_name_H-M   'P 1'
#
loop_
_entity.id
_entity.type
_entity.pdbx_description
1 polymer ?
#
loop_
_entity_poly.entity_id
_entity_poly.type
_entity_poly.pdbx_seq_one_letter_code
_entity_poly.pdbx_strand_id
1 'polypeptide(L)'
;MKKKITTLFLLALGAGMYAQTPDPIGMGVGTALVPNKSAILDIAASKKGVLIPRVALNDVKVFGLEGDSKTESMLVFNDKGTAAKGFYYWTNNTTTPAESKWELITSESVLNQKIDELKNYVDTEIKKITNIVDGANLSYLVAFNPTGGANGKGEFSYLVPDGSGGYTQKAITFAELIALSETKTFMKAEMHKIKDPNDETGKTEVEVVKAYYYFNEDAVNAWLIAGNDIKDINDPVKGIPFTSGFKIDVVGTVSSNLEQVFNDNRKFIDKFITKSEGNVFAEVVNNEVKLYYIDKTNGKTEVNFNTFETKTNIQKTIVDASGKEGTYTDATLGTLKEGQILFKYKSEELDANQQPVNYYLNITEEVKNSFNHQDIKDELNRYLTQGGNVYYGEITTGDGKFVLYHLIDNGDGTFTKKPIDISENIIETIKTNDKVTELINEKTKVVVTTETNVPTGEVINGYTVYKGTAEILVNHADGYDSELAANTYVVTKPMKFVVDDATKKGSWVENKADKFGRLLKASVLDKNGQVLFTTVTDVTSPGDNQFRFAFGVGNSYYPLPNDKYEVVFEYLGATKQ
;
A
#
# COMPACT_ATOMS: atom_id res chain seq x y z
N MET A 1 -41.56 -7.67 -52.97
CA MET A 1 -40.67 -6.68 -52.32
C MET A 1 -40.37 -7.16 -50.90
N LYS A 2 -39.12 -7.47 -50.50
CA LYS A 2 -38.76 -7.84 -49.10
C LYS A 2 -37.24 -7.97 -48.77
N LYS A 3 -36.32 -7.45 -49.61
CA LYS A 3 -34.85 -7.65 -49.49
C LYS A 3 -33.99 -6.34 -49.48
N LYS A 4 -34.56 -5.17 -49.16
CA LYS A 4 -33.82 -3.88 -49.18
C LYS A 4 -33.92 -3.01 -47.91
N ILE A 5 -34.64 -3.45 -46.87
CA ILE A 5 -34.85 -2.64 -45.65
C ILE A 5 -33.77 -2.97 -44.59
N THR A 6 -33.44 -4.24 -44.39
CA THR A 6 -32.48 -4.69 -43.36
C THR A 6 -31.07 -4.14 -43.56
N THR A 7 -30.61 -4.02 -44.81
CA THR A 7 -29.27 -3.48 -45.14
C THR A 7 -29.14 -2.00 -44.77
N LEU A 8 -30.23 -1.23 -44.88
CA LEU A 8 -30.22 0.20 -44.57
C LEU A 8 -30.18 0.44 -43.05
N PHE A 9 -30.83 -0.43 -42.27
CA PHE A 9 -30.84 -0.36 -40.81
C PHE A 9 -29.51 -0.77 -40.17
N LEU A 10 -28.75 -1.67 -40.81
CA LEU A 10 -27.40 -2.05 -40.40
C LEU A 10 -26.36 -0.96 -40.68
N LEU A 11 -26.53 -0.16 -41.74
CA LEU A 11 -25.64 0.98 -42.03
C LEU A 11 -25.79 2.10 -40.97
N ALA A 12 -26.99 2.31 -40.44
CA ALA A 12 -27.27 3.35 -39.45
C ALA A 12 -26.61 3.10 -38.07
N LEU A 13 -26.25 1.86 -37.76
CA LEU A 13 -25.59 1.50 -36.49
C LEU A 13 -24.05 1.54 -36.57
N GLY A 14 -23.46 1.77 -37.76
CA GLY A 14 -22.02 1.90 -37.94
C GLY A 14 -21.44 3.29 -37.62
N ALA A 15 -22.30 4.31 -37.47
CA ALA A 15 -21.87 5.72 -37.32
C ALA A 15 -21.38 6.10 -35.91
N GLY A 16 -21.03 5.11 -35.06
CA GLY A 16 -20.77 5.31 -33.63
C GLY A 16 -19.31 5.13 -33.16
N MET A 17 -18.34 4.91 -34.07
CA MET A 17 -16.95 4.60 -33.69
C MET A 17 -15.88 5.37 -34.49
N TYR A 18 -16.07 6.69 -34.69
CA TYR A 18 -14.96 7.60 -34.96
C TYR A 18 -14.58 8.37 -33.69
N ALA A 19 -13.85 7.71 -32.79
CA ALA A 19 -13.12 8.37 -31.72
C ALA A 19 -11.81 9.00 -32.24
N GLN A 20 -11.88 9.63 -33.42
CA GLN A 20 -10.86 10.54 -33.91
C GLN A 20 -11.32 11.95 -33.53
N THR A 21 -10.70 12.52 -32.49
CA THR A 21 -10.76 13.96 -32.30
C THR A 21 -10.17 14.64 -33.54
N PRO A 22 -10.77 15.72 -34.08
CA PRO A 22 -10.22 16.41 -35.25
C PRO A 22 -8.79 16.90 -35.02
N ASP A 23 -8.49 17.29 -33.78
CA ASP A 23 -7.15 17.62 -33.31
C ASP A 23 -6.45 16.37 -32.77
N PRO A 24 -5.15 16.17 -33.05
CA PRO A 24 -4.39 15.05 -32.52
C PRO A 24 -4.21 15.17 -30.99
N ILE A 25 -4.15 14.03 -30.30
CA ILE A 25 -3.83 14.00 -28.87
C ILE A 25 -2.44 14.62 -28.67
N GLY A 26 -2.39 15.71 -27.89
CA GLY A 26 -1.17 16.45 -27.61
C GLY A 26 -0.14 15.65 -26.81
N MET A 27 1.07 16.20 -26.73
CA MET A 27 2.18 15.62 -25.96
C MET A 27 2.29 16.26 -24.57
N GLY A 28 2.24 15.43 -23.53
CA GLY A 28 2.58 15.83 -22.16
C GLY A 28 4.04 15.48 -21.84
N VAL A 29 4.82 16.46 -21.37
CA VAL A 29 6.22 16.26 -20.92
C VAL A 29 6.29 16.50 -19.42
N GLY A 30 6.51 15.43 -18.66
CA GLY A 30 6.56 15.47 -17.19
C GLY A 30 5.22 15.22 -16.48
N THR A 31 4.11 15.11 -17.22
CA THR A 31 2.83 14.59 -16.72
C THR A 31 2.67 13.10 -17.07
N ALA A 32 1.97 12.35 -16.20
CA ALA A 32 1.49 10.99 -16.50
C ALA A 32 -0.01 10.96 -16.85
N LEU A 33 -0.61 12.14 -17.03
CA LEU A 33 -2.01 12.34 -17.39
C LEU A 33 -2.08 13.09 -18.72
N VAL A 34 -3.20 12.90 -19.42
CA VAL A 34 -3.52 13.56 -20.69
C VAL A 34 -3.24 15.07 -20.57
N PRO A 35 -2.46 15.68 -21.49
CA PRO A 35 -2.22 17.11 -21.48
C PRO A 35 -3.53 17.89 -21.58
N ASN A 36 -3.50 19.19 -21.26
CA ASN A 36 -4.68 20.04 -21.38
C ASN A 36 -5.34 19.86 -22.76
N LYS A 37 -6.67 19.67 -22.81
CA LYS A 37 -7.43 19.38 -24.04
C LYS A 37 -7.30 20.45 -25.12
N SER A 38 -6.84 21.65 -24.78
CA SER A 38 -6.56 22.76 -25.71
C SER A 38 -5.06 22.96 -26.00
N ALA A 39 -4.19 22.02 -25.63
CA ALA A 39 -2.74 22.09 -25.79
C ALA A 39 -2.20 20.88 -26.58
N ILE A 40 -1.51 21.16 -27.69
CA ILE A 40 -0.74 20.16 -28.45
C ILE A 40 0.59 19.83 -27.76
N LEU A 41 1.08 20.73 -26.89
CA LEU A 41 2.26 20.54 -26.06
C LEU A 41 2.01 21.11 -24.66
N ASP A 42 2.13 20.26 -23.64
CA ASP A 42 1.98 20.60 -22.22
C ASP A 42 3.25 20.15 -21.48
N ILE A 43 3.82 21.00 -20.64
CA ILE A 43 5.14 20.76 -20.02
C ILE A 43 5.07 21.10 -18.53
N ALA A 44 5.04 20.07 -17.70
CA ALA A 44 4.96 20.21 -16.24
C ALA A 44 6.28 19.79 -15.57
N ALA A 45 6.87 20.70 -14.79
CA ALA A 45 7.97 20.38 -13.90
C ALA A 45 7.95 21.28 -12.66
N SER A 46 8.21 20.70 -11.48
CA SER A 46 8.20 21.44 -10.21
C SER A 46 9.47 22.30 -9.99
N LYS A 47 10.56 21.99 -10.69
CA LYS A 47 11.89 22.64 -10.52
C LYS A 47 12.71 22.74 -11.82
N LYS A 48 12.04 22.71 -13.00
CA LYS A 48 12.67 22.88 -14.32
C LYS A 48 11.80 23.79 -15.18
N GLY A 49 12.39 24.43 -16.18
CA GLY A 49 11.69 25.26 -17.16
C GLY A 49 12.14 24.94 -18.59
N VAL A 50 11.47 25.57 -19.57
CA VAL A 50 11.75 25.40 -21.00
C VAL A 50 12.70 26.50 -21.49
N LEU A 51 13.63 26.15 -22.36
CA LEU A 51 14.45 27.12 -23.10
C LEU A 51 13.93 27.24 -24.53
N ILE A 52 13.25 28.36 -24.81
CA ILE A 52 12.89 28.80 -26.16
C ILE A 52 14.19 29.16 -26.93
N PRO A 53 14.24 28.98 -28.27
CA PRO A 53 15.41 29.32 -29.08
C PRO A 53 15.96 30.72 -28.80
N ARG A 54 17.27 30.80 -28.54
CA ARG A 54 17.97 32.05 -28.25
C ARG A 54 18.67 32.56 -29.50
N VAL A 55 18.33 33.77 -29.90
CA VAL A 55 18.79 34.39 -31.15
C VAL A 55 19.33 35.80 -30.88
N ALA A 56 20.08 36.36 -31.82
CA ALA A 56 20.58 37.73 -31.74
C ALA A 56 19.74 38.66 -32.64
N LEU A 57 18.70 39.28 -32.08
CA LEU A 57 17.89 40.25 -32.82
C LEU A 57 18.58 41.61 -32.83
N ASN A 58 19.07 42.04 -34.00
CA ASN A 58 19.77 43.32 -34.16
C ASN A 58 18.85 44.43 -34.70
N ASP A 59 17.98 44.09 -35.65
CA ASP A 59 16.87 44.92 -36.12
C ASP A 59 15.56 44.13 -35.97
N VAL A 60 14.55 44.72 -35.36
CA VAL A 60 13.23 44.10 -35.18
C VAL A 60 12.46 43.94 -36.49
N LYS A 61 12.80 44.67 -37.55
CA LYS A 61 12.17 44.54 -38.87
C LYS A 61 12.72 43.38 -39.73
N VAL A 62 13.79 42.73 -39.28
CA VAL A 62 14.43 41.62 -40.00
C VAL A 62 14.07 40.31 -39.32
N PHE A 63 13.38 39.41 -40.02
CA PHE A 63 12.99 38.10 -39.48
C PHE A 63 14.21 37.28 -39.05
N GLY A 64 15.19 37.13 -39.94
CA GLY A 64 16.56 36.70 -39.58
C GLY A 64 16.73 35.25 -39.12
N LEU A 65 15.68 34.41 -39.23
CA LEU A 65 15.74 32.97 -38.96
C LEU A 65 15.92 32.17 -40.25
N GLU A 66 16.48 30.97 -40.12
CA GLU A 66 16.68 30.04 -41.23
C GLU A 66 15.35 29.67 -41.91
N GLY A 67 15.37 29.51 -43.24
CA GLY A 67 14.18 29.29 -44.07
C GLY A 67 13.31 30.54 -44.32
N ASP A 68 13.52 31.65 -43.61
CA ASP A 68 12.86 32.96 -43.78
C ASP A 68 11.31 32.91 -43.89
N SER A 69 10.69 31.98 -43.16
CA SER A 69 9.26 31.63 -43.29
C SER A 69 8.27 32.73 -42.88
N LYS A 70 8.72 33.73 -42.10
CA LYS A 70 7.92 34.84 -41.54
C LYS A 70 6.60 34.39 -40.89
N THR A 71 6.60 33.21 -40.29
CA THR A 71 5.40 32.61 -39.69
C THR A 71 4.88 33.47 -38.54
N GLU A 72 3.58 33.75 -38.56
CA GLU A 72 2.89 34.53 -37.53
C GLU A 72 3.07 33.91 -36.14
N SER A 73 3.27 34.74 -35.11
CA SER A 73 3.44 34.30 -33.71
C SER A 73 4.63 33.35 -33.44
N MET A 74 5.58 33.23 -34.38
CA MET A 74 6.87 32.55 -34.14
C MET A 74 7.56 33.19 -32.93
N LEU A 75 7.97 32.38 -31.92
CA LEU A 75 8.49 32.87 -30.63
C LEU A 75 10.00 32.61 -30.47
N VAL A 76 10.75 33.64 -30.09
CA VAL A 76 12.19 33.57 -29.81
C VAL A 76 12.57 34.35 -28.54
N PHE A 77 13.78 34.13 -28.02
CA PHE A 77 14.36 34.94 -26.94
C PHE A 77 15.63 35.65 -27.43
N ASN A 78 15.64 36.99 -27.40
CA ASN A 78 16.84 37.77 -27.70
C ASN A 78 17.76 37.80 -26.47
N ASP A 79 18.94 37.15 -26.55
CA ASP A 79 19.94 37.15 -25.46
C ASP A 79 21.23 37.93 -25.75
N LYS A 80 21.49 38.28 -27.02
CA LYS A 80 22.78 38.80 -27.52
C LYS A 80 22.70 39.90 -28.59
N GLY A 81 21.54 40.16 -29.19
CA GLY A 81 21.39 41.16 -30.24
C GLY A 81 21.27 42.59 -29.72
N THR A 82 21.33 43.59 -30.61
CA THR A 82 21.23 45.02 -30.26
C THR A 82 19.80 45.51 -29.96
N ALA A 83 18.76 44.71 -30.25
CA ALA A 83 17.43 44.96 -29.73
C ALA A 83 17.37 44.75 -28.20
N ALA A 84 16.28 45.16 -27.55
CA ALA A 84 16.11 44.93 -26.11
C ALA A 84 16.17 43.43 -25.77
N LYS A 85 16.61 43.09 -24.56
CA LYS A 85 16.71 41.70 -24.10
C LYS A 85 15.35 41.20 -23.62
N GLY A 86 14.83 40.11 -24.18
CA GLY A 86 13.52 39.59 -23.83
C GLY A 86 12.95 38.57 -24.81
N PHE A 87 11.70 38.15 -24.59
CA PHE A 87 10.95 37.31 -25.52
C PHE A 87 10.33 38.15 -26.64
N TYR A 88 10.43 37.68 -27.87
CA TYR A 88 9.87 38.32 -29.05
C TYR A 88 8.99 37.37 -29.83
N TYR A 89 7.90 37.88 -30.38
CA TYR A 89 7.08 37.16 -31.37
C TYR A 89 7.03 37.90 -32.69
N TRP A 90 7.01 37.17 -33.81
CA TRP A 90 6.88 37.78 -35.13
C TRP A 90 5.42 38.15 -35.42
N THR A 91 5.20 39.40 -35.84
CA THR A 91 3.89 39.93 -36.26
C THR A 91 3.95 40.35 -37.73
N ASN A 92 3.10 39.78 -38.58
CA ASN A 92 2.95 40.21 -39.96
C ASN A 92 1.95 41.35 -40.09
N ASN A 93 2.30 42.38 -40.86
CA ASN A 93 1.35 43.41 -41.27
C ASN A 93 0.74 43.03 -42.64
N THR A 94 -0.54 42.68 -42.63
CA THR A 94 -1.28 42.21 -43.83
C THR A 94 -1.54 43.30 -44.87
N THR A 95 -1.46 44.57 -44.48
CA THR A 95 -1.74 45.73 -45.35
C THR A 95 -0.43 46.31 -45.92
N THR A 96 0.61 46.34 -45.10
CA THR A 96 1.95 46.87 -45.43
C THR A 96 3.03 45.88 -44.99
N PRO A 97 3.29 44.80 -45.75
CA PRO A 97 4.18 43.70 -45.32
C PRO A 97 5.62 44.10 -44.95
N ALA A 98 6.12 45.23 -45.45
CA ALA A 98 7.41 45.81 -45.07
C ALA A 98 7.46 46.43 -43.64
N GLU A 99 6.32 46.44 -42.93
CA GLU A 99 6.20 46.89 -41.54
C GLU A 99 6.05 45.72 -40.55
N SER A 100 6.03 44.48 -41.06
CA SER A 100 6.10 43.26 -40.26
C SER A 100 7.37 43.23 -39.41
N LYS A 101 7.28 42.81 -38.15
CA LYS A 101 8.36 42.96 -37.17
C LYS A 101 8.25 42.02 -35.98
N TRP A 102 9.37 41.87 -35.29
CA TRP A 102 9.48 41.29 -33.95
C TRP A 102 8.92 42.25 -32.90
N GLU A 103 7.84 41.86 -32.22
CA GLU A 103 7.27 42.59 -31.08
C GLU A 103 7.76 42.01 -29.75
N LEU A 104 8.14 42.90 -28.81
CA LEU A 104 8.65 42.52 -27.49
C LEU A 104 7.50 42.17 -26.53
N ILE A 105 7.54 40.98 -25.94
CA ILE A 105 6.67 40.61 -24.83
C ILE A 105 7.22 41.27 -23.55
N THR A 106 6.62 42.40 -23.16
CA THR A 106 6.94 43.09 -21.90
C THR A 106 6.15 42.55 -20.72
N SER A 107 6.74 42.56 -19.52
CA SER A 107 6.02 42.28 -18.27
C SER A 107 5.30 43.53 -17.75
N GLU A 108 4.30 43.31 -16.90
CA GLU A 108 3.61 44.37 -16.17
C GLU A 108 4.59 45.21 -15.32
N SER A 109 5.62 44.59 -14.72
CA SER A 109 6.64 45.30 -13.94
C SER A 109 7.45 46.31 -14.76
N VAL A 110 7.79 45.99 -16.02
CA VAL A 110 8.50 46.91 -16.93
C VAL A 110 7.55 48.00 -17.44
N LEU A 111 6.27 47.67 -17.68
CA LEU A 111 5.25 48.65 -18.04
C LEU A 111 5.00 49.64 -16.88
N ASN A 112 4.87 49.14 -15.65
CA ASN A 112 4.69 49.94 -14.44
C ASN A 112 5.91 50.86 -14.20
N GLN A 113 7.14 50.38 -14.41
CA GLN A 113 8.33 51.25 -14.39
C GLN A 113 8.20 52.41 -15.41
N LYS A 114 7.74 52.14 -16.64
CA LYS A 114 7.55 53.21 -17.64
C LYS A 114 6.38 54.14 -17.33
N ILE A 115 5.34 53.64 -16.68
CA ILE A 115 4.26 54.45 -16.12
C ILE A 115 4.77 55.34 -14.98
N ASP A 116 5.67 54.84 -14.12
CA ASP A 116 6.24 55.62 -13.01
C ASP A 116 7.28 56.66 -13.48
N GLU A 117 8.09 56.33 -14.49
CA GLU A 117 8.90 57.32 -15.21
C GLU A 117 8.02 58.43 -15.81
N LEU A 118 6.88 58.08 -16.41
CA LEU A 118 5.91 59.05 -16.94
C LEU A 118 5.20 59.86 -15.84
N LYS A 119 4.82 59.25 -14.70
CA LYS A 119 4.26 59.96 -13.53
C LYS A 119 5.27 60.98 -13.00
N ASN A 120 6.54 60.59 -12.82
CA ASN A 120 7.59 61.47 -12.32
C ASN A 120 7.88 62.63 -13.30
N TYR A 121 7.83 62.37 -14.61
CA TYR A 121 7.89 63.42 -15.63
C TYR A 121 6.71 64.40 -15.51
N VAL A 122 5.47 63.89 -15.45
CA VAL A 122 4.25 64.72 -15.34
C VAL A 122 4.20 65.50 -14.03
N ASP A 123 4.59 64.91 -12.90
CA ASP A 123 4.74 65.58 -11.60
C ASP A 123 5.80 66.71 -11.67
N THR A 124 6.92 66.47 -12.34
CA THR A 124 7.95 67.49 -12.58
C THR A 124 7.41 68.66 -13.41
N GLU A 125 6.64 68.40 -14.47
CA GLU A 125 6.02 69.48 -15.26
C GLU A 125 4.90 70.21 -14.49
N ILE A 126 4.10 69.51 -13.67
CA ILE A 126 3.10 70.14 -12.80
C ILE A 126 3.77 71.06 -11.78
N LYS A 127 4.88 70.64 -11.16
CA LYS A 127 5.66 71.48 -10.23
C LYS A 127 6.20 72.74 -10.89
N LYS A 128 6.71 72.65 -12.12
CA LYS A 128 7.13 73.82 -12.93
C LYS A 128 5.98 74.79 -13.22
N ILE A 129 4.77 74.30 -13.44
CA ILE A 129 3.59 75.14 -13.76
C ILE A 129 3.00 75.80 -12.50
N THR A 130 3.08 75.14 -11.34
CA THR A 130 2.37 75.55 -10.11
C THR A 130 3.16 76.44 -9.16
N ASN A 131 4.47 76.63 -9.37
CA ASN A 131 5.39 77.33 -8.44
C ASN A 131 5.38 76.76 -7.01
N ILE A 132 4.99 75.50 -6.82
CA ILE A 132 5.10 74.80 -5.54
C ILE A 132 6.56 74.40 -5.33
N VAL A 133 7.27 75.20 -4.54
CA VAL A 133 8.59 74.89 -3.96
C VAL A 133 8.43 74.56 -2.48
N ASP A 134 9.36 73.76 -1.95
CA ASP A 134 9.37 73.36 -0.54
C ASP A 134 9.36 74.60 0.38
N GLY A 135 8.41 74.65 1.32
CA GLY A 135 8.17 75.80 2.19
C GLY A 135 6.99 76.70 1.80
N ALA A 136 6.26 76.41 0.73
CA ALA A 136 4.96 77.04 0.47
C ALA A 136 3.97 76.82 1.64
N ASN A 137 3.11 77.80 1.93
CA ASN A 137 2.16 77.69 3.05
C ASN A 137 0.99 76.74 2.72
N LEU A 138 1.03 75.54 3.30
CA LEU A 138 0.02 74.48 3.10
C LEU A 138 -1.02 74.38 4.23
N SER A 139 -1.13 75.37 5.14
CA SER A 139 -1.93 75.25 6.38
C SER A 139 -3.45 75.09 6.20
N TYR A 140 -3.96 75.17 4.97
CA TYR A 140 -5.38 74.96 4.63
C TYR A 140 -5.68 73.58 4.03
N LEU A 141 -4.66 72.74 3.82
CA LEU A 141 -4.81 71.37 3.31
C LEU A 141 -4.94 70.37 4.45
N VAL A 142 -6.18 69.92 4.71
CA VAL A 142 -6.46 68.76 5.57
C VAL A 142 -6.46 67.50 4.72
N ALA A 143 -5.52 66.59 4.97
CA ALA A 143 -5.44 65.31 4.27
C ALA A 143 -6.13 64.23 5.11
N PHE A 144 -7.38 63.91 4.76
CA PHE A 144 -8.04 62.69 5.23
C PHE A 144 -7.62 61.52 4.35
N ASN A 145 -7.11 60.44 4.96
CA ASN A 145 -6.74 59.22 4.24
C ASN A 145 -7.76 58.09 4.52
N PRO A 146 -8.81 57.95 3.71
CA PRO A 146 -9.99 57.14 4.04
C PRO A 146 -9.79 55.62 3.97
N THR A 147 -8.64 55.11 3.50
CA THR A 147 -8.41 53.66 3.27
C THR A 147 -8.12 52.87 4.55
N GLY A 148 -8.89 53.15 5.60
CA GLY A 148 -9.04 52.30 6.78
C GLY A 148 -9.88 51.04 6.51
N GLY A 149 -9.47 50.22 5.54
CA GLY A 149 -10.06 48.91 5.32
C GLY A 149 -9.69 47.96 6.46
N ALA A 150 -10.66 47.59 7.29
CA ALA A 150 -10.61 46.66 8.44
C ALA A 150 -9.59 46.94 9.57
N ASN A 151 -8.35 47.29 9.26
CA ASN A 151 -7.27 47.55 10.25
C ASN A 151 -6.38 48.76 9.91
N GLY A 152 -6.53 49.38 8.73
CA GLY A 152 -5.90 50.67 8.48
C GLY A 152 -6.46 51.70 9.46
N LYS A 153 -5.60 52.32 10.28
CA LYS A 153 -6.05 53.29 11.29
C LYS A 153 -6.49 54.65 10.67
N GLY A 154 -7.25 54.70 9.56
CA GLY A 154 -7.88 55.89 8.95
C GLY A 154 -7.43 57.27 9.49
N GLU A 155 -6.20 57.68 9.19
CA GLU A 155 -5.51 58.73 9.94
C GLU A 155 -5.86 60.13 9.40
N PHE A 156 -6.25 61.04 10.30
CA PHE A 156 -6.40 62.45 10.00
C PHE A 156 -5.06 63.15 10.20
N SER A 157 -4.41 63.55 9.10
CA SER A 157 -3.17 64.32 9.13
C SER A 157 -3.43 65.81 8.89
N TYR A 158 -2.82 66.66 9.73
CA TYR A 158 -2.86 68.11 9.61
C TYR A 158 -1.48 68.73 9.89
N LEU A 159 -1.19 69.87 9.25
CA LEU A 159 0.07 70.59 9.40
C LEU A 159 -0.11 71.76 10.37
N VAL A 160 0.77 71.87 11.36
CA VAL A 160 0.77 72.96 12.36
C VAL A 160 2.05 73.79 12.22
N PRO A 161 1.99 75.13 12.16
CA PRO A 161 3.20 75.96 12.17
C PRO A 161 4.03 75.71 13.43
N ASP A 162 5.33 75.52 13.30
CA ASP A 162 6.24 75.25 14.43
C ASP A 162 6.73 76.52 15.16
N GLY A 163 6.43 77.70 14.62
CA GLY A 163 6.86 79.00 15.16
C GLY A 163 8.25 79.47 14.68
N SER A 164 9.03 78.59 14.06
CA SER A 164 10.33 78.89 13.42
C SER A 164 10.22 79.15 11.91
N GLY A 165 9.01 79.07 11.34
CA GLY A 165 8.73 79.24 9.91
C GLY A 165 8.57 77.92 9.14
N GLY A 166 8.64 76.78 9.83
CA GLY A 166 8.29 75.47 9.29
C GLY A 166 6.91 75.00 9.74
N TYR A 167 6.60 73.75 9.37
CA TYR A 167 5.37 73.07 9.76
C TYR A 167 5.70 71.67 10.31
N THR A 168 5.12 71.32 11.46
CA THR A 168 5.11 69.94 11.96
C THR A 168 3.81 69.26 11.59
N GLN A 169 3.91 68.09 10.96
CA GLN A 169 2.77 67.23 10.72
C GLN A 169 2.34 66.54 12.02
N LYS A 170 1.04 66.61 12.33
CA LYS A 170 0.41 65.83 13.39
C LYS A 170 -0.64 64.91 12.79
N ALA A 171 -0.62 63.66 13.20
CA ALA A 171 -1.61 62.66 12.86
C ALA A 171 -2.47 62.32 14.10
N ILE A 172 -3.74 62.00 13.87
CA ILE A 172 -4.63 61.32 14.82
C ILE A 172 -5.20 60.10 14.11
N THR A 173 -5.17 58.95 14.77
CA THR A 173 -5.41 57.66 14.13
C THR A 173 -6.79 57.09 14.46
N PHE A 174 -7.37 56.34 13.52
CA PHE A 174 -8.65 55.63 13.67
C PHE A 174 -8.59 54.49 14.69
N ALA A 175 -7.42 54.09 15.20
CA ALA A 175 -7.29 53.34 16.45
C ALA A 175 -6.45 54.09 17.50
N GLU A 176 -6.62 55.41 17.52
CA GLU A 176 -6.84 56.20 18.73
C GLU A 176 -8.34 56.52 18.85
N LEU A 177 -9.05 56.79 17.75
CA LEU A 177 -10.53 56.82 17.71
C LEU A 177 -11.14 55.47 18.10
N ILE A 178 -10.57 54.34 17.64
CA ILE A 178 -10.93 52.98 18.10
C ILE A 178 -10.21 52.57 19.39
N ALA A 179 -9.06 53.13 19.77
CA ALA A 179 -8.57 52.95 21.16
C ALA A 179 -9.34 53.83 22.18
N LEU A 180 -10.39 54.52 21.70
CA LEU A 180 -11.48 55.16 22.42
C LEU A 180 -12.84 54.47 22.12
N SER A 181 -12.87 53.28 21.48
CA SER A 181 -14.11 52.62 21.04
C SER A 181 -14.10 51.06 20.91
N GLU A 182 -12.97 50.35 20.94
CA GLU A 182 -12.87 48.87 21.01
C GLU A 182 -11.77 48.41 21.97
N THR A 183 -12.00 47.23 22.58
CA THR A 183 -11.62 47.01 23.98
C THR A 183 -10.24 46.37 24.23
N LYS A 184 -9.35 47.10 24.92
CA LYS A 184 -8.05 46.60 25.45
C LYS A 184 -8.20 45.52 26.53
N THR A 185 -8.37 44.26 26.16
CA THR A 185 -8.63 43.16 27.11
C THR A 185 -7.47 42.17 27.23
N PHE A 186 -7.38 41.42 28.34
CA PHE A 186 -6.22 40.58 28.70
C PHE A 186 -6.61 39.35 29.55
N MET A 187 -5.75 38.33 29.65
CA MET A 187 -5.99 37.09 30.44
C MET A 187 -4.73 36.53 31.12
N LYS A 188 -4.90 35.83 32.25
CA LYS A 188 -3.84 35.21 33.07
C LYS A 188 -4.33 33.89 33.72
N ALA A 189 -3.44 32.94 34.04
CA ALA A 189 -3.81 31.61 34.57
C ALA A 189 -3.34 31.38 36.03
N GLU A 190 -3.99 30.43 36.71
CA GLU A 190 -3.65 29.91 38.06
C GLU A 190 -3.49 28.38 37.94
N MET A 191 -2.44 27.78 38.52
CA MET A 191 -1.83 26.55 37.96
C MET A 191 -1.95 25.26 38.77
N HIS A 192 -1.96 24.11 38.05
CA HIS A 192 -2.28 22.72 38.50
C HIS A 192 -2.29 21.71 37.26
N LYS A 193 -2.33 20.34 37.35
CA LYS A 193 -2.15 19.30 36.21
C LYS A 193 -2.94 17.86 36.04
N ILE A 194 -4.20 17.47 36.42
CA ILE A 194 -4.76 16.06 36.70
C ILE A 194 -5.25 15.20 35.53
N LYS A 195 -5.21 13.88 35.81
CA LYS A 195 -6.14 12.81 35.41
C LYS A 195 -6.40 11.82 36.59
N ASP A 196 -7.32 10.87 36.43
CA ASP A 196 -8.07 10.21 37.53
C ASP A 196 -7.46 8.90 38.11
N PRO A 197 -7.25 8.76 39.44
CA PRO A 197 -6.59 7.60 40.03
C PRO A 197 -7.46 6.34 40.24
N ASN A 198 -8.79 6.41 40.10
CA ASN A 198 -9.65 5.24 40.30
C ASN A 198 -9.89 4.41 39.02
N ASP A 199 -9.22 4.76 37.93
CA ASP A 199 -9.32 4.07 36.65
C ASP A 199 -8.41 2.82 36.63
N GLU A 200 -9.00 1.63 36.73
CA GLU A 200 -8.28 0.35 36.54
C GLU A 200 -7.91 0.08 35.06
N THR A 201 -8.29 0.96 34.11
CA THR A 201 -7.72 1.01 32.75
C THR A 201 -6.47 1.91 32.65
N GLY A 202 -6.26 2.83 33.61
CA GLY A 202 -4.94 2.97 34.26
C GLY A 202 -4.30 4.36 34.40
N LYS A 203 -3.66 4.54 35.56
CA LYS A 203 -2.46 5.37 35.86
C LYS A 203 -2.60 6.87 36.21
N THR A 204 -3.78 7.39 36.54
CA THR A 204 -3.89 8.77 37.07
C THR A 204 -3.34 9.80 36.06
N GLU A 205 -3.10 11.07 36.45
CA GLU A 205 -1.95 11.89 36.00
C GLU A 205 -1.93 13.27 36.70
N VAL A 206 -1.41 13.38 37.93
CA VAL A 206 -0.94 14.64 38.57
C VAL A 206 -1.96 15.63 39.24
N GLU A 207 -2.44 16.71 38.58
CA GLU A 207 -2.99 17.96 39.23
C GLU A 207 -4.46 18.66 38.92
N VAL A 208 -5.13 19.52 38.01
CA VAL A 208 -5.19 20.29 36.64
C VAL A 208 -5.66 21.75 36.74
N VAL A 209 -4.88 22.72 36.20
CA VAL A 209 -5.06 24.19 36.08
C VAL A 209 -6.15 24.77 36.99
N LYS A 210 -5.74 25.38 38.11
CA LYS A 210 -6.64 25.85 39.18
C LYS A 210 -7.70 26.77 38.62
N ALA A 211 -7.27 27.80 37.89
CA ALA A 211 -8.15 28.84 37.39
C ALA A 211 -7.64 29.56 36.14
N TYR A 212 -8.51 30.39 35.57
CA TYR A 212 -8.14 31.50 34.69
C TYR A 212 -8.71 32.82 35.24
N TYR A 213 -8.18 33.94 34.73
CA TYR A 213 -8.56 35.32 35.04
C TYR A 213 -8.66 36.15 33.75
N TYR A 214 -9.68 37.00 33.65
CA TYR A 214 -9.93 37.90 32.50
C TYR A 214 -10.03 39.37 32.92
N PHE A 215 -9.50 40.28 32.11
CA PHE A 215 -9.39 41.72 32.39
C PHE A 215 -10.04 42.54 31.28
N ASN A 216 -10.89 43.53 31.64
CA ASN A 216 -11.61 44.37 30.69
C ASN A 216 -10.80 45.63 30.28
N GLU A 217 -11.34 46.40 29.31
CA GLU A 217 -10.69 47.63 28.84
C GLU A 217 -10.44 48.64 29.96
N ASP A 218 -11.43 48.97 30.79
CA ASP A 218 -11.24 50.00 31.82
C ASP A 218 -10.10 49.63 32.79
N ALA A 219 -9.97 48.35 33.16
CA ALA A 219 -8.89 47.87 34.01
C ALA A 219 -7.51 48.02 33.35
N VAL A 220 -7.37 47.67 32.06
CA VAL A 220 -6.10 47.77 31.32
C VAL A 220 -5.77 49.22 30.97
N ASN A 221 -6.76 50.03 30.58
CA ASN A 221 -6.59 51.47 30.35
C ASN A 221 -6.20 52.20 31.63
N ALA A 222 -6.91 51.99 32.74
CA ALA A 222 -6.59 52.65 34.01
C ALA A 222 -5.19 52.25 34.51
N TRP A 223 -4.79 50.98 34.35
CA TRP A 223 -3.44 50.52 34.70
C TRP A 223 -2.36 51.16 33.82
N LEU A 224 -2.57 51.29 32.50
CA LEU A 224 -1.65 51.98 31.59
C LEU A 224 -1.58 53.50 31.85
N ILE A 225 -2.73 54.16 31.99
CA ILE A 225 -2.84 55.62 32.17
C ILE A 225 -2.29 56.06 33.54
N ALA A 226 -2.26 55.18 34.53
CA ALA A 226 -1.54 55.38 35.80
C ALA A 226 0.00 55.40 35.66
N GLY A 227 0.55 55.18 34.46
CA GLY A 227 1.98 55.30 34.15
C GLY A 227 2.76 53.98 34.08
N ASN A 228 2.09 52.83 33.99
CA ASN A 228 2.75 51.52 33.91
C ASN A 228 3.09 51.13 32.45
N ASP A 229 4.18 50.38 32.27
CA ASP A 229 4.62 49.89 30.96
C ASP A 229 3.98 48.54 30.62
N ILE A 230 3.38 48.43 29.43
CA ILE A 230 2.69 47.22 28.93
C ILE A 230 3.53 45.95 29.01
N LYS A 231 4.87 46.07 28.96
CA LYS A 231 5.81 44.93 29.07
C LYS A 231 5.68 44.18 30.39
N ASP A 232 5.36 44.88 31.47
CA ASP A 232 5.27 44.31 32.82
C ASP A 232 3.91 43.65 33.09
N ILE A 233 2.93 43.66 32.16
CA ILE A 233 1.53 43.25 32.43
C ILE A 233 1.36 41.80 32.94
N ASN A 234 2.26 40.89 32.56
CA ASN A 234 2.26 39.50 33.03
C ASN A 234 3.04 39.27 34.33
N ASP A 235 3.87 40.24 34.76
CA ASP A 235 4.75 40.13 35.92
C ASP A 235 3.96 39.73 37.20
N PRO A 236 4.51 38.87 38.08
CA PRO A 236 3.80 38.41 39.28
C PRO A 236 3.68 39.47 40.39
N VAL A 237 4.38 40.60 40.30
CA VAL A 237 4.42 41.66 41.32
C VAL A 237 3.94 43.01 40.78
N LYS A 238 4.34 43.38 39.55
CA LYS A 238 3.99 44.64 38.89
C LYS A 238 2.85 44.55 37.88
N GLY A 239 2.62 43.35 37.35
CA GLY A 239 1.62 43.11 36.32
C GLY A 239 0.20 43.35 36.82
N ILE A 240 -0.77 43.35 35.90
CA ILE A 240 -2.15 43.70 36.25
C ILE A 240 -2.67 42.75 37.36
N PRO A 241 -3.08 43.28 38.54
CA PRO A 241 -3.30 42.42 39.71
C PRO A 241 -4.48 41.47 39.50
N PHE A 242 -4.35 40.21 39.89
CA PHE A 242 -5.41 39.19 39.74
C PHE A 242 -6.81 39.63 40.23
N THR A 243 -6.89 40.51 41.23
CA THR A 243 -8.12 41.11 41.77
C THR A 243 -8.81 42.12 40.84
N SER A 244 -8.09 42.70 39.88
CA SER A 244 -8.61 43.55 38.81
C SER A 244 -9.14 42.73 37.62
N GLY A 245 -9.14 41.40 37.73
CA GLY A 245 -9.65 40.46 36.74
C GLY A 245 -10.54 39.38 37.36
N PHE A 246 -11.19 38.62 36.49
CA PHE A 246 -12.33 37.75 36.82
C PHE A 246 -11.93 36.28 37.01
N LYS A 247 -11.80 35.80 38.27
CA LYS A 247 -11.31 34.47 38.69
C LYS A 247 -12.26 33.30 38.37
N ILE A 248 -11.71 32.11 38.07
CA ILE A 248 -12.46 30.89 37.69
C ILE A 248 -11.84 29.59 38.29
N ASP A 249 -11.92 29.33 39.61
CA ASP A 249 -11.07 28.35 40.36
C ASP A 249 -11.79 27.10 40.91
N VAL A 250 -11.23 25.86 40.82
CA VAL A 250 -11.86 24.65 41.43
C VAL A 250 -11.00 23.44 41.87
N VAL A 251 -10.34 22.73 40.96
CA VAL A 251 -10.49 21.24 40.90
C VAL A 251 -9.71 20.39 41.94
N GLY A 252 -8.62 20.87 42.50
CA GLY A 252 -7.60 20.00 43.11
C GLY A 252 -7.73 19.55 44.54
N THR A 253 -8.47 20.31 45.32
CA THR A 253 -8.69 20.06 46.76
C THR A 253 -9.39 18.72 47.00
N VAL A 254 -9.95 18.10 45.95
CA VAL A 254 -10.77 16.89 45.98
C VAL A 254 -9.92 15.61 45.92
N SER A 255 -9.03 15.47 44.94
CA SER A 255 -8.43 14.17 44.59
C SER A 255 -7.49 13.61 45.67
N SER A 256 -6.68 14.47 46.31
CA SER A 256 -5.60 14.04 47.21
C SER A 256 -6.05 13.31 48.47
N ASN A 257 -7.31 13.45 48.90
CA ASN A 257 -7.80 12.89 50.17
C ASN A 257 -8.37 11.47 50.03
N LEU A 258 -8.70 11.02 48.81
CA LEU A 258 -9.38 9.73 48.58
C LEU A 258 -8.41 8.55 48.47
N GLU A 259 -7.30 8.73 47.75
CA GLU A 259 -6.37 7.65 47.37
C GLU A 259 -5.61 7.06 48.58
N GLN A 260 -5.41 7.85 49.64
CA GLN A 260 -4.74 7.42 50.86
C GLN A 260 -5.56 6.43 51.69
N VAL A 261 -6.90 6.53 51.68
CA VAL A 261 -7.78 5.73 52.55
C VAL A 261 -7.93 4.27 52.08
N PHE A 262 -7.85 4.02 50.77
CA PHE A 262 -8.04 2.68 50.21
C PHE A 262 -6.85 1.73 50.43
N ASN A 263 -5.62 2.26 50.47
CA ASN A 263 -4.41 1.43 50.38
C ASN A 263 -4.02 0.73 51.70
N ASP A 264 -4.16 1.38 52.85
CA ASP A 264 -3.76 0.78 54.14
C ASP A 264 -4.67 -0.37 54.56
N ASN A 265 -5.98 -0.27 54.25
CA ASN A 265 -6.97 -1.31 54.53
C ASN A 265 -6.63 -2.65 53.83
N ARG A 266 -6.14 -2.61 52.58
CA ARG A 266 -5.85 -3.84 51.80
C ARG A 266 -4.71 -4.67 52.43
N LYS A 267 -3.69 -4.01 52.99
CA LYS A 267 -2.51 -4.68 53.61
C LYS A 267 -2.82 -5.37 54.94
N PHE A 268 -3.81 -4.88 55.69
CA PHE A 268 -4.20 -5.49 56.97
C PHE A 268 -4.87 -6.86 56.77
N ILE A 269 -5.76 -6.95 55.77
CA ILE A 269 -6.58 -8.14 55.50
C ILE A 269 -5.71 -9.34 55.09
N ASP A 270 -4.77 -9.15 54.17
CA ASP A 270 -3.86 -10.19 53.67
C ASP A 270 -3.00 -10.81 54.78
N LYS A 271 -2.42 -9.95 55.63
CA LYS A 271 -1.62 -10.37 56.79
C LYS A 271 -2.46 -11.10 57.85
N PHE A 272 -3.75 -10.78 58.00
CA PHE A 272 -4.64 -11.47 58.93
C PHE A 272 -4.97 -12.89 58.46
N ILE A 273 -5.25 -13.08 57.17
CA ILE A 273 -5.59 -14.40 56.61
C ILE A 273 -4.39 -15.35 56.70
N THR A 274 -3.20 -14.90 56.29
CA THR A 274 -1.99 -15.75 56.11
C THR A 274 -1.15 -15.99 57.38
N LYS A 275 -1.55 -15.45 58.55
CA LYS A 275 -0.78 -15.57 59.81
C LYS A 275 -1.59 -15.97 61.04
N SER A 276 -2.89 -16.24 60.92
CA SER A 276 -3.74 -16.59 62.06
C SER A 276 -4.02 -18.09 62.11
N GLU A 277 -3.78 -18.72 63.27
CA GLU A 277 -4.06 -20.13 63.55
C GLU A 277 -5.46 -20.56 63.07
N GLY A 278 -5.54 -21.71 62.40
CA GLY A 278 -6.79 -22.33 61.96
C GLY A 278 -7.36 -21.78 60.64
N ASN A 279 -6.85 -20.65 60.12
CA ASN A 279 -7.25 -20.18 58.79
C ASN A 279 -6.75 -21.13 57.70
N VAL A 280 -7.65 -21.48 56.77
CA VAL A 280 -7.35 -22.22 55.53
C VAL A 280 -7.32 -21.22 54.37
N PHE A 281 -6.29 -21.29 53.53
CA PHE A 281 -6.14 -20.44 52.35
C PHE A 281 -5.54 -21.21 51.18
N ALA A 282 -5.84 -20.75 49.97
CA ALA A 282 -5.30 -21.30 48.73
C ALA A 282 -4.07 -20.50 48.28
N GLU A 283 -3.02 -21.18 47.84
CA GLU A 283 -1.84 -20.55 47.28
C GLU A 283 -1.43 -21.28 45.98
N VAL A 284 -1.10 -20.52 44.94
CA VAL A 284 -0.64 -21.08 43.66
C VAL A 284 0.85 -21.38 43.76
N VAL A 285 1.21 -22.66 43.79
CA VAL A 285 2.60 -23.12 43.83
C VAL A 285 2.86 -23.94 42.58
N ASN A 286 3.85 -23.54 41.78
CA ASN A 286 4.20 -24.19 40.51
C ASN A 286 2.99 -24.37 39.55
N ASN A 287 2.17 -23.32 39.40
CA ASN A 287 0.93 -23.29 38.61
C ASN A 287 -0.24 -24.16 39.12
N GLU A 288 -0.11 -24.88 40.23
CA GLU A 288 -1.22 -25.62 40.86
C GLU A 288 -1.76 -24.90 42.09
N VAL A 289 -3.08 -24.94 42.28
CA VAL A 289 -3.75 -24.37 43.47
C VAL A 289 -3.68 -25.37 44.62
N LYS A 290 -2.86 -25.09 45.64
CA LYS A 290 -2.73 -25.92 46.84
C LYS A 290 -3.42 -25.28 48.03
N LEU A 291 -4.09 -26.11 48.84
CA LEU A 291 -4.75 -25.70 50.08
C LEU A 291 -3.80 -25.89 51.27
N TYR A 292 -3.61 -24.81 52.02
CA TYR A 292 -2.80 -24.79 53.24
C TYR A 292 -3.63 -24.30 54.41
N TYR A 293 -3.27 -24.73 55.61
CA TYR A 293 -3.76 -24.14 56.85
C TYR A 293 -2.61 -23.66 57.72
N ILE A 294 -2.88 -22.66 58.56
CA ILE A 294 -1.94 -22.23 59.60
C ILE A 294 -2.16 -23.07 60.85
N ASP A 295 -1.12 -23.76 61.30
CA ASP A 295 -1.14 -24.60 62.50
C ASP A 295 -0.98 -23.79 63.81
N LYS A 296 -1.10 -24.48 64.96
CA LYS A 296 -1.01 -23.88 66.31
C LYS A 296 0.36 -23.32 66.68
N THR A 297 1.35 -23.47 65.80
CA THR A 297 2.70 -22.89 65.93
C THR A 297 2.96 -21.79 64.90
N ASN A 298 1.93 -21.33 64.19
CA ASN A 298 1.99 -20.42 63.04
C ASN A 298 2.86 -20.94 61.88
N GLY A 299 3.05 -22.26 61.81
CA GLY A 299 3.56 -22.95 60.63
C GLY A 299 2.47 -23.03 59.55
N LYS A 300 2.90 -23.27 58.30
CA LYS A 300 2.02 -23.44 57.13
C LYS A 300 2.08 -24.90 56.71
N THR A 301 0.97 -25.62 56.84
CA THR A 301 0.89 -27.06 56.58
C THR A 301 -0.07 -27.33 55.41
N GLU A 302 0.33 -28.22 54.47
CA GLU A 302 -0.47 -28.59 53.29
C GLU A 302 -1.56 -29.60 53.67
N VAL A 303 -2.78 -29.42 53.14
CA VAL A 303 -3.90 -30.36 53.35
C VAL A 303 -3.84 -31.47 52.30
N ASN A 304 -3.49 -32.69 52.72
CA ASN A 304 -3.45 -33.87 51.88
C ASN A 304 -4.62 -34.81 52.19
N PHE A 305 -5.44 -35.13 51.20
CA PHE A 305 -6.66 -35.93 51.36
C PHE A 305 -6.41 -37.45 51.40
N ASN A 306 -5.22 -37.92 50.99
CA ASN A 306 -4.90 -39.35 50.86
C ASN A 306 -4.82 -40.12 52.20
N THR A 307 -5.05 -39.46 53.35
CA THR A 307 -5.04 -40.08 54.68
C THR A 307 -6.43 -40.48 55.19
N PHE A 308 -7.48 -40.39 54.36
CA PHE A 308 -8.88 -40.57 54.77
C PHE A 308 -9.64 -41.70 54.05
N GLU A 309 -8.99 -42.49 53.20
CA GLU A 309 -9.65 -43.54 52.42
C GLU A 309 -9.57 -44.94 53.09
N THR A 310 -10.32 -45.89 52.54
CA THR A 310 -10.68 -47.15 53.20
C THR A 310 -9.93 -48.37 52.68
N LYS A 311 -9.52 -49.26 53.60
CA LYS A 311 -8.91 -50.58 53.37
C LYS A 311 -9.44 -51.30 52.12
N THR A 312 -8.63 -51.31 51.06
CA THR A 312 -8.97 -52.00 49.81
C THR A 312 -8.69 -53.51 49.93
N ASN A 313 -9.72 -54.34 49.72
CA ASN A 313 -9.62 -55.79 49.58
C ASN A 313 -9.97 -56.18 48.14
N ILE A 314 -9.27 -57.16 47.57
CA ILE A 314 -9.49 -57.66 46.21
C ILE A 314 -9.80 -59.17 46.27
N GLN A 315 -11.07 -59.51 46.02
CA GLN A 315 -11.55 -60.89 45.89
C GLN A 315 -11.91 -61.18 44.43
N LYS A 316 -11.81 -62.44 44.01
CA LYS A 316 -12.14 -62.86 42.63
C LYS A 316 -13.35 -63.78 42.58
N THR A 317 -14.11 -63.66 41.50
CA THR A 317 -15.16 -64.60 41.10
C THR A 317 -15.04 -64.91 39.61
N ILE A 318 -15.80 -65.88 39.12
CA ILE A 318 -15.97 -66.19 37.70
C ILE A 318 -17.46 -66.09 37.39
N VAL A 319 -17.80 -65.44 36.28
CA VAL A 319 -19.17 -65.39 35.76
C VAL A 319 -19.42 -66.65 34.92
N ASP A 320 -20.51 -67.36 35.19
CA ASP A 320 -20.88 -68.55 34.41
C ASP A 320 -21.48 -68.20 33.04
N ALA A 321 -21.67 -69.22 32.20
CA ALA A 321 -22.23 -69.06 30.85
C ALA A 321 -23.71 -68.61 30.82
N SER A 322 -24.37 -68.45 31.96
CA SER A 322 -25.70 -67.84 32.11
C SER A 322 -25.64 -66.37 32.55
N GLY A 323 -24.44 -65.79 32.70
CA GLY A 323 -24.23 -64.41 33.12
C GLY A 323 -24.28 -64.21 34.64
N LYS A 324 -24.17 -65.28 35.43
CA LYS A 324 -24.26 -65.21 36.89
C LYS A 324 -22.88 -65.31 37.55
N GLU A 325 -22.61 -64.42 38.50
CA GLU A 325 -21.41 -64.46 39.34
C GLU A 325 -21.40 -65.69 40.26
N GLY A 326 -20.26 -66.39 40.31
CA GLY A 326 -19.96 -67.40 41.31
C GLY A 326 -19.61 -66.82 42.69
N THR A 327 -19.22 -67.68 43.63
CA THR A 327 -18.79 -67.25 44.97
C THR A 327 -17.44 -66.54 44.91
N TYR A 328 -17.35 -65.36 45.53
CA TYR A 328 -16.11 -64.62 45.69
C TYR A 328 -15.12 -65.39 46.58
N THR A 329 -13.85 -65.41 46.16
CA THR A 329 -12.76 -66.11 46.86
C THR A 329 -11.50 -65.27 46.90
N ASP A 330 -10.70 -65.44 47.95
CA ASP A 330 -9.46 -64.70 48.14
C ASP A 330 -8.36 -65.17 47.17
N ALA A 331 -7.52 -64.22 46.72
CA ALA A 331 -6.45 -64.50 45.76
C ALA A 331 -5.28 -65.26 46.42
N THR A 332 -5.30 -66.59 46.31
CA THR A 332 -4.22 -67.46 46.80
C THR A 332 -3.05 -67.56 45.81
N LEU A 333 -1.82 -67.36 46.32
CA LEU A 333 -0.60 -67.50 45.54
C LEU A 333 -0.16 -68.97 45.48
N GLY A 334 -0.33 -69.60 44.32
CA GLY A 334 0.11 -70.97 44.06
C GLY A 334 1.63 -71.10 43.84
N THR A 335 2.09 -72.33 43.56
CA THR A 335 3.51 -72.64 43.35
C THR A 335 4.12 -71.83 42.21
N LEU A 336 5.13 -71.03 42.53
CA LEU A 336 5.87 -70.17 41.61
C LEU A 336 6.62 -70.99 40.55
N LYS A 337 6.70 -70.45 39.33
CA LYS A 337 7.43 -71.02 38.19
C LYS A 337 8.28 -69.94 37.51
N GLU A 338 9.39 -70.37 36.92
CA GLU A 338 10.27 -69.49 36.15
C GLU A 338 9.52 -68.80 34.99
N GLY A 339 9.78 -67.51 34.78
CA GLY A 339 9.12 -66.70 33.75
C GLY A 339 7.72 -66.18 34.07
N GLN A 340 7.17 -66.41 35.27
CA GLN A 340 5.87 -65.82 35.66
C GLN A 340 5.97 -64.31 35.97
N ILE A 341 5.06 -63.53 35.39
CA ILE A 341 4.86 -62.11 35.71
C ILE A 341 3.82 -61.99 36.83
N LEU A 342 4.20 -61.29 37.91
CA LEU A 342 3.41 -61.14 39.13
C LEU A 342 3.30 -59.66 39.50
N PHE A 343 2.08 -59.19 39.69
CA PHE A 343 1.81 -57.81 40.10
C PHE A 343 1.75 -57.75 41.62
N LYS A 344 2.87 -57.33 42.22
CA LYS A 344 3.02 -57.14 43.66
C LYS A 344 2.44 -55.79 44.08
N TYR A 345 1.48 -55.79 45.00
CA TYR A 345 1.01 -54.58 45.66
C TYR A 345 1.23 -54.65 47.19
N LYS A 346 1.45 -53.48 47.79
CA LYS A 346 1.53 -53.34 49.25
C LYS A 346 0.12 -53.08 49.77
N SER A 347 -0.32 -53.86 50.76
CA SER A 347 -1.53 -53.56 51.51
C SER A 347 -1.25 -52.48 52.57
N GLU A 348 -2.32 -51.81 52.99
CA GLU A 348 -2.35 -50.94 54.17
C GLU A 348 -2.36 -51.75 55.48
N GLU A 349 -2.62 -53.06 55.39
CA GLU A 349 -2.43 -53.99 56.49
C GLU A 349 -0.93 -54.14 56.79
N LEU A 350 -0.56 -53.98 58.07
CA LEU A 350 0.80 -54.15 58.55
C LEU A 350 0.97 -55.54 59.18
N ASP A 351 2.13 -56.15 58.93
CA ASP A 351 2.55 -57.38 59.60
C ASP A 351 2.90 -57.14 61.08
N ALA A 352 3.25 -58.21 61.79
CA ALA A 352 3.66 -58.14 63.20
C ALA A 352 4.93 -57.29 63.46
N ASN A 353 5.64 -56.86 62.41
CA ASN A 353 6.84 -56.02 62.45
C ASN A 353 6.57 -54.58 61.96
N GLN A 354 5.29 -54.20 61.83
CA GLN A 354 4.83 -52.91 61.30
C GLN A 354 5.25 -52.64 59.83
N GLN A 355 5.44 -53.69 59.03
CA GLN A 355 5.73 -53.58 57.59
C GLN A 355 4.49 -53.91 56.73
N PRO A 356 4.24 -53.18 55.63
CA PRO A 356 3.12 -53.47 54.72
C PRO A 356 3.11 -54.92 54.23
N VAL A 357 2.02 -55.63 54.49
CA VAL A 357 1.77 -56.98 53.97
C VAL A 357 1.72 -56.91 52.44
N ASN A 358 2.41 -57.83 51.77
CA ASN A 358 2.55 -57.81 50.32
C ASN A 358 1.62 -58.86 49.70
N TYR A 359 0.70 -58.40 48.87
CA TYR A 359 -0.24 -59.23 48.12
C TYR A 359 0.18 -59.27 46.64
N TYR A 360 -0.24 -60.31 45.93
CA TYR A 360 0.28 -60.64 44.59
C TYR A 360 -0.85 -61.10 43.66
N LEU A 361 -1.02 -60.42 42.52
CA LEU A 361 -1.91 -60.83 41.44
C LEU A 361 -1.12 -61.57 40.35
N ASN A 362 -1.56 -62.78 39.99
CA ASN A 362 -0.91 -63.61 38.97
C ASN A 362 -1.65 -63.57 37.63
N ILE A 363 -1.50 -62.45 36.92
CA ILE A 363 -2.13 -62.25 35.61
C ILE A 363 -1.61 -63.22 34.53
N THR A 364 -0.47 -63.90 34.76
CA THR A 364 0.17 -64.75 33.74
C THR A 364 -0.69 -65.97 33.37
N GLU A 365 -1.39 -66.58 34.34
CA GLU A 365 -2.31 -67.68 34.05
C GLU A 365 -3.68 -67.18 33.57
N GLU A 366 -4.10 -65.98 34.00
CA GLU A 366 -5.36 -65.34 33.58
C GLU A 366 -5.31 -64.95 32.10
N VAL A 367 -4.20 -64.35 31.64
CA VAL A 367 -3.94 -64.03 30.23
C VAL A 367 -3.80 -65.29 29.36
N LYS A 368 -3.21 -66.39 29.87
CA LYS A 368 -3.21 -67.67 29.15
C LYS A 368 -4.61 -68.21 28.91
N ASN A 369 -5.49 -68.08 29.90
CA ASN A 369 -6.87 -68.53 29.79
C ASN A 369 -7.70 -67.65 28.83
N SER A 370 -7.45 -66.33 28.77
CA SER A 370 -8.17 -65.47 27.81
C SER A 370 -7.91 -65.84 26.36
N PHE A 371 -6.70 -66.30 25.98
CA PHE A 371 -6.42 -66.77 24.62
C PHE A 371 -7.25 -67.99 24.16
N ASN A 372 -7.98 -68.65 25.07
CA ASN A 372 -8.92 -69.70 24.67
C ASN A 372 -10.28 -69.18 24.20
N HIS A 373 -10.64 -67.91 24.46
CA HIS A 373 -11.86 -67.29 23.91
C HIS A 373 -11.87 -67.33 22.39
N GLN A 374 -13.05 -67.57 21.82
CA GLN A 374 -13.22 -67.64 20.38
C GLN A 374 -13.09 -66.25 19.73
N ASP A 375 -13.63 -65.22 20.40
CA ASP A 375 -13.67 -63.83 19.95
C ASP A 375 -12.26 -63.28 19.63
N ILE A 376 -11.26 -63.66 20.44
CA ILE A 376 -9.86 -63.24 20.25
C ILE A 376 -9.22 -63.95 19.05
N LYS A 377 -9.58 -65.21 18.77
CA LYS A 377 -9.08 -65.96 17.61
C LYS A 377 -9.65 -65.40 16.30
N ASP A 378 -10.93 -65.03 16.31
CA ASP A 378 -11.62 -64.49 15.15
C ASP A 378 -11.11 -63.08 14.80
N GLU A 379 -10.86 -62.22 15.80
CA GLU A 379 -10.23 -60.92 15.60
C GLU A 379 -8.76 -61.06 15.11
N LEU A 380 -7.99 -62.04 15.62
CA LEU A 380 -6.62 -62.30 15.15
C LEU A 380 -6.59 -62.74 13.68
N ASN A 381 -7.52 -63.60 13.27
CA ASN A 381 -7.70 -64.00 11.86
C ASN A 381 -8.07 -62.81 10.97
N ARG A 382 -8.85 -61.84 11.49
CA ARG A 382 -9.23 -60.63 10.78
C ARG A 382 -8.01 -59.75 10.44
N TYR A 383 -7.09 -59.56 11.39
CA TYR A 383 -5.83 -58.85 11.14
C TYR A 383 -4.93 -59.54 10.12
N LEU A 384 -4.85 -60.88 10.15
CA LEU A 384 -4.00 -61.66 9.23
C LEU A 384 -4.53 -61.71 7.78
N THR A 385 -5.83 -61.50 7.57
CA THR A 385 -6.47 -61.60 6.24
C THR A 385 -6.78 -60.26 5.60
N GLN A 386 -7.04 -59.20 6.38
CA GLN A 386 -7.35 -57.86 5.85
C GLN A 386 -6.08 -56.98 5.62
N GLY A 387 -4.89 -57.52 5.93
CA GLY A 387 -3.61 -56.81 5.99
C GLY A 387 -2.88 -56.51 4.66
N GLY A 388 -3.53 -55.86 3.69
CA GLY A 388 -2.87 -54.86 2.83
C GLY A 388 -1.75 -55.27 1.85
N ASN A 389 -1.66 -56.52 1.37
CA ASN A 389 -0.68 -56.89 0.33
C ASN A 389 -1.03 -56.28 -1.05
N VAL A 390 -0.07 -55.58 -1.67
CA VAL A 390 -0.16 -55.00 -3.02
C VAL A 390 0.67 -55.80 -4.01
N TYR A 391 0.10 -56.08 -5.19
CA TYR A 391 0.69 -56.87 -6.26
C TYR A 391 0.80 -56.05 -7.54
N TYR A 392 1.77 -56.39 -8.41
CA TYR A 392 1.93 -55.81 -9.75
C TYR A 392 1.79 -56.90 -10.82
N GLY A 393 1.01 -56.66 -11.85
CA GLY A 393 0.81 -57.62 -12.95
C GLY A 393 -0.42 -57.33 -13.80
N GLU A 394 -0.64 -58.15 -14.82
CA GLU A 394 -1.88 -58.14 -15.60
C GLU A 394 -3.08 -58.50 -14.71
N ILE A 395 -4.23 -57.86 -14.92
CA ILE A 395 -5.49 -58.29 -14.31
C ILE A 395 -6.08 -59.45 -15.12
N THR A 396 -6.20 -59.28 -16.44
CA THR A 396 -6.65 -60.32 -17.38
C THR A 396 -5.43 -60.95 -18.04
N THR A 397 -5.22 -62.25 -17.84
CA THR A 397 -4.04 -62.94 -18.39
C THR A 397 -3.96 -62.79 -19.92
N GLY A 398 -2.89 -62.17 -20.41
CA GLY A 398 -2.65 -61.88 -21.83
C GLY A 398 -3.19 -60.53 -22.33
N ASP A 399 -3.63 -59.62 -21.45
CA ASP A 399 -4.06 -58.27 -21.85
C ASP A 399 -2.91 -57.24 -22.03
N GLY A 400 -1.69 -57.57 -21.58
CA GLY A 400 -0.51 -56.70 -21.64
C GLY A 400 -0.56 -55.49 -20.70
N LYS A 401 -1.57 -55.38 -19.84
CA LYS A 401 -1.85 -54.19 -19.01
C LYS A 401 -1.46 -54.44 -17.56
N PHE A 402 -0.17 -54.28 -17.30
CA PHE A 402 0.40 -54.38 -15.96
C PHE A 402 -0.02 -53.20 -15.09
N VAL A 403 -0.75 -53.48 -14.01
CA VAL A 403 -1.22 -52.49 -13.03
C VAL A 403 -0.90 -52.94 -11.60
N LEU A 404 -1.00 -52.02 -10.65
CA LEU A 404 -1.07 -52.37 -9.23
C LEU A 404 -2.48 -52.88 -8.91
N TYR A 405 -2.58 -53.93 -8.10
CA TYR A 405 -3.86 -54.47 -7.63
C TYR A 405 -3.74 -55.07 -6.22
N HIS A 406 -4.88 -55.17 -5.54
CA HIS A 406 -5.02 -56.02 -4.35
C HIS A 406 -5.90 -57.23 -4.65
N LEU A 407 -5.73 -58.28 -3.86
CA LEU A 407 -6.55 -59.50 -3.91
C LEU A 407 -7.68 -59.39 -2.89
N ILE A 408 -8.91 -59.71 -3.32
CA ILE A 408 -10.09 -59.83 -2.46
C ILE A 408 -10.48 -61.30 -2.44
N ASP A 409 -10.52 -61.90 -1.25
CA ASP A 409 -11.08 -63.24 -1.05
C ASP A 409 -12.59 -63.21 -1.26
N ASN A 410 -13.12 -64.10 -2.08
CA ASN A 410 -14.55 -64.17 -2.38
C ASN A 410 -15.32 -65.03 -1.35
N GLY A 411 -14.64 -65.63 -0.38
CA GLY A 411 -15.21 -66.48 0.67
C GLY A 411 -15.31 -67.97 0.30
N ASP A 412 -14.86 -68.34 -0.90
CA ASP A 412 -14.82 -69.72 -1.43
C ASP A 412 -13.39 -70.24 -1.65
N GLY A 413 -12.37 -69.47 -1.24
CA GLY A 413 -10.95 -69.75 -1.48
C GLY A 413 -10.44 -69.27 -2.84
N THR A 414 -11.27 -68.57 -3.64
CA THR A 414 -10.83 -67.86 -4.85
C THR A 414 -10.62 -66.38 -4.57
N PHE A 415 -9.70 -65.76 -5.32
CA PHE A 415 -9.37 -64.34 -5.16
C PHE A 415 -9.69 -63.54 -6.43
N THR A 416 -10.41 -62.43 -6.29
CA THR A 416 -10.56 -61.42 -7.35
C THR A 416 -9.44 -60.38 -7.28
N LYS A 417 -8.86 -60.04 -8.44
CA LYS A 417 -7.92 -58.91 -8.56
C LYS A 417 -8.70 -57.62 -8.76
N LYS A 418 -8.51 -56.62 -7.89
CA LYS A 418 -9.10 -55.28 -8.06
C LYS A 418 -7.98 -54.24 -8.24
N PRO A 419 -8.02 -53.40 -9.30
CA PRO A 419 -6.95 -52.43 -9.57
C PRO A 419 -6.87 -51.35 -8.50
N ILE A 420 -5.65 -50.85 -8.30
CA ILE A 420 -5.33 -49.66 -7.50
C ILE A 420 -4.96 -48.56 -8.50
N ASP A 421 -5.74 -47.48 -8.52
CA ASP A 421 -5.39 -46.28 -9.27
C ASP A 421 -4.48 -45.40 -8.39
N ILE A 422 -3.36 -44.97 -8.96
CA ILE A 422 -2.39 -44.04 -8.33
C ILE A 422 -2.21 -42.76 -9.16
N SER A 423 -3.03 -42.56 -10.20
CA SER A 423 -2.93 -41.43 -11.12
C SER A 423 -3.05 -40.09 -10.38
N GLU A 424 -3.94 -40.01 -9.39
CA GLU A 424 -4.12 -38.82 -8.56
C GLU A 424 -2.86 -38.52 -7.72
N ASN A 425 -2.23 -39.53 -7.10
CA ASN A 425 -0.98 -39.34 -6.34
C ASN A 425 0.23 -39.00 -7.24
N ILE A 426 0.26 -39.50 -8.47
CA ILE A 426 1.28 -39.09 -9.46
C ILE A 426 1.07 -37.62 -9.85
N ILE A 427 -0.17 -37.21 -10.12
CA ILE A 427 -0.53 -35.82 -10.42
C ILE A 427 -0.23 -34.90 -9.23
N GLU A 428 -0.52 -35.33 -8.01
CA GLU A 428 -0.17 -34.64 -6.76
C GLU A 428 1.35 -34.50 -6.61
N THR A 429 2.12 -35.57 -6.86
CA THR A 429 3.59 -35.53 -6.83
C THR A 429 4.15 -34.54 -7.86
N ILE A 430 3.60 -34.49 -9.07
CA ILE A 430 4.00 -33.52 -10.12
C ILE A 430 3.64 -32.07 -9.74
N LYS A 431 2.58 -31.87 -8.93
CA LYS A 431 2.15 -30.55 -8.42
C LYS A 431 2.92 -30.08 -7.18
N THR A 432 3.52 -31.00 -6.42
CA THR A 432 4.08 -30.71 -5.07
C THR A 432 5.60 -30.90 -4.98
N ASN A 433 6.23 -31.52 -5.98
CA ASN A 433 7.67 -31.74 -6.01
C ASN A 433 8.34 -30.86 -7.06
N ASP A 434 8.82 -29.69 -6.62
CA ASP A 434 9.43 -28.67 -7.48
C ASP A 434 10.51 -29.24 -8.41
N LYS A 435 11.31 -30.22 -7.97
CA LYS A 435 12.37 -30.85 -8.79
C LYS A 435 11.82 -31.64 -9.98
N VAL A 436 10.64 -32.22 -9.85
CA VAL A 436 9.94 -32.91 -10.94
C VAL A 436 9.41 -31.87 -11.92
N THR A 437 8.84 -30.78 -11.41
CA THR A 437 8.35 -29.64 -12.21
C THR A 437 9.48 -28.94 -12.96
N GLU A 438 10.61 -28.67 -12.30
CA GLU A 438 11.84 -28.11 -12.87
C GLU A 438 12.39 -29.00 -14.01
N LEU A 439 12.51 -30.31 -13.77
CA LEU A 439 13.00 -31.25 -14.79
C LEU A 439 12.06 -31.34 -15.99
N ILE A 440 10.73 -31.34 -15.78
CA ILE A 440 9.73 -31.27 -16.86
C ILE A 440 9.91 -29.96 -17.64
N ASN A 441 10.04 -28.82 -16.98
CA ASN A 441 10.26 -27.52 -17.62
C ASN A 441 11.59 -27.44 -18.38
N GLU A 442 12.66 -28.06 -17.86
CA GLU A 442 13.96 -28.16 -18.52
C GLU A 442 13.86 -28.99 -19.82
N LYS A 443 13.22 -30.17 -19.76
CA LYS A 443 13.09 -31.08 -20.92
C LYS A 443 12.03 -30.63 -21.94
N THR A 444 11.09 -29.75 -21.56
CA THR A 444 10.06 -29.19 -22.46
C THR A 444 10.38 -27.78 -22.95
N LYS A 445 11.53 -27.21 -22.56
CA LYS A 445 11.95 -25.85 -22.93
C LYS A 445 11.92 -25.61 -24.44
N VAL A 446 11.02 -24.75 -24.88
CA VAL A 446 10.93 -24.29 -26.27
C VAL A 446 11.96 -23.19 -26.52
N VAL A 447 12.69 -23.29 -27.64
CA VAL A 447 13.62 -22.25 -28.11
C VAL A 447 12.93 -21.45 -29.22
N VAL A 448 12.84 -20.13 -29.04
CA VAL A 448 12.38 -19.21 -30.10
C VAL A 448 13.55 -18.96 -31.06
N THR A 449 13.26 -18.97 -32.36
CA THR A 449 14.25 -18.64 -33.41
C THR A 449 13.63 -17.68 -34.43
N THR A 450 14.47 -16.95 -35.17
CA THR A 450 14.10 -15.87 -36.09
C THR A 450 13.17 -16.28 -37.24
N GLU A 451 13.02 -17.58 -37.52
CA GLU A 451 12.09 -18.10 -38.53
C GLU A 451 10.81 -18.70 -37.95
N THR A 452 10.57 -18.59 -36.64
CA THR A 452 9.49 -19.30 -35.93
C THR A 452 8.78 -18.42 -34.92
N ASN A 453 7.46 -18.52 -34.82
CA ASN A 453 6.71 -17.88 -33.75
C ASN A 453 5.94 -18.92 -32.95
N VAL A 454 6.34 -19.14 -31.70
CA VAL A 454 5.80 -20.20 -30.84
C VAL A 454 4.69 -19.65 -29.94
N PRO A 455 3.64 -20.42 -29.64
CA PRO A 455 2.59 -19.99 -28.73
C PRO A 455 3.16 -19.86 -27.30
N THR A 456 2.78 -18.83 -26.55
CA THR A 456 3.25 -18.62 -25.17
C THR A 456 2.55 -19.54 -24.16
N GLY A 457 1.45 -20.20 -24.58
CA GLY A 457 0.50 -20.88 -23.70
C GLY A 457 -0.66 -19.98 -23.26
N GLU A 458 -0.58 -18.67 -23.49
CA GLU A 458 -1.65 -17.72 -23.16
C GLU A 458 -2.71 -17.65 -24.27
N VAL A 459 -3.96 -17.44 -23.85
CA VAL A 459 -5.11 -17.30 -24.74
C VAL A 459 -5.94 -16.10 -24.29
N ILE A 460 -6.02 -15.05 -25.12
CA ILE A 460 -6.73 -13.82 -24.81
C ILE A 460 -8.00 -13.74 -25.65
N ASN A 461 -9.16 -13.71 -24.99
CA ASN A 461 -10.49 -13.72 -25.63
C ASN A 461 -10.74 -14.91 -26.58
N GLY A 462 -9.97 -16.00 -26.44
CA GLY A 462 -9.97 -17.19 -27.29
C GLY A 462 -8.95 -17.18 -28.43
N TYR A 463 -8.14 -16.13 -28.57
CA TYR A 463 -7.05 -16.07 -29.56
C TYR A 463 -5.71 -16.45 -28.92
N THR A 464 -4.95 -17.30 -29.58
CA THR A 464 -3.61 -17.74 -29.15
C THR A 464 -2.64 -16.56 -29.12
N VAL A 465 -1.85 -16.41 -28.06
CA VAL A 465 -0.69 -15.50 -28.04
C VAL A 465 0.53 -16.23 -28.58
N TYR A 466 1.23 -15.63 -29.54
CA TYR A 466 2.49 -16.10 -30.12
C TYR A 466 3.64 -15.14 -29.81
N LYS A 467 4.85 -15.69 -29.70
CA LYS A 467 6.10 -14.95 -29.47
C LYS A 467 7.14 -15.29 -30.53
N GLY A 468 7.85 -14.27 -31.02
CA GLY A 468 8.80 -14.38 -32.11
C GLY A 468 9.97 -13.39 -32.02
N THR A 469 10.96 -13.61 -32.88
CA THR A 469 12.05 -12.66 -33.15
C THR A 469 12.20 -12.46 -34.65
N ALA A 470 12.71 -11.31 -35.09
CA ALA A 470 13.02 -11.02 -36.49
C ALA A 470 14.13 -9.97 -36.61
N GLU A 471 14.97 -10.08 -37.65
CA GLU A 471 15.90 -9.02 -38.03
C GLU A 471 15.19 -7.99 -38.92
N ILE A 472 15.42 -6.70 -38.67
CA ILE A 472 14.96 -5.58 -39.51
C ILE A 472 16.15 -4.73 -39.97
N LEU A 473 15.97 -4.02 -41.08
CA LEU A 473 16.93 -3.05 -41.60
C LEU A 473 16.28 -1.66 -41.62
N VAL A 474 16.91 -0.68 -40.98
CA VAL A 474 16.60 0.73 -41.14
C VAL A 474 17.50 1.29 -42.24
N ASN A 475 16.92 1.95 -43.25
CA ASN A 475 17.67 2.49 -44.38
C ASN A 475 16.93 3.64 -45.08
N HIS A 476 17.24 4.88 -44.70
CA HIS A 476 16.71 6.10 -45.31
C HIS A 476 17.84 6.99 -45.88
N ALA A 477 17.50 7.89 -46.82
CA ALA A 477 18.46 8.73 -47.53
C ALA A 477 19.23 9.69 -46.60
N ASP A 478 18.57 10.20 -45.56
CA ASP A 478 19.14 11.14 -44.58
C ASP A 478 20.00 10.45 -43.49
N GLY A 479 20.21 9.14 -43.58
CA GLY A 479 21.02 8.37 -42.63
C GLY A 479 20.29 7.88 -41.38
N TYR A 480 19.03 8.28 -41.20
CA TYR A 480 18.14 7.82 -40.13
C TYR A 480 16.68 7.77 -40.60
N ASP A 481 15.87 6.91 -39.98
CA ASP A 481 14.42 6.77 -40.21
C ASP A 481 13.68 6.62 -38.87
N SER A 482 12.43 7.08 -38.79
CA SER A 482 11.52 6.82 -37.67
C SER A 482 10.57 5.65 -37.90
N GLU A 483 10.49 5.14 -39.13
CA GLU A 483 9.68 3.98 -39.50
C GLU A 483 10.54 2.80 -39.99
N LEU A 484 9.89 1.64 -40.11
CA LEU A 484 10.37 0.64 -41.06
C LEU A 484 10.15 1.16 -42.48
N ALA A 485 11.24 1.49 -43.19
CA ALA A 485 11.23 1.98 -44.56
C ALA A 485 10.21 1.23 -45.43
N ALA A 486 9.32 1.96 -46.12
CA ALA A 486 7.93 1.57 -46.42
C ALA A 486 7.63 0.18 -47.05
N ASN A 487 8.64 -0.49 -47.63
CA ASN A 487 8.57 -1.84 -48.21
C ASN A 487 9.10 -2.95 -47.28
N THR A 488 9.47 -2.62 -46.04
CA THR A 488 10.07 -3.53 -45.05
C THR A 488 9.01 -3.95 -44.02
N TYR A 489 8.83 -5.25 -43.82
CA TYR A 489 7.78 -5.80 -42.97
C TYR A 489 8.33 -6.97 -42.12
N VAL A 490 7.89 -7.07 -40.87
CA VAL A 490 8.11 -8.26 -40.04
C VAL A 490 7.15 -9.35 -40.50
N VAL A 491 7.70 -10.49 -40.91
CA VAL A 491 6.94 -11.68 -41.33
C VAL A 491 6.72 -12.60 -40.13
N THR A 492 5.50 -13.07 -39.95
CA THR A 492 5.12 -13.96 -38.85
C THR A 492 4.87 -15.40 -39.35
N LYS A 493 5.29 -16.37 -38.54
CA LYS A 493 5.16 -17.80 -38.83
C LYS A 493 4.65 -18.54 -37.58
N PRO A 494 3.33 -18.47 -37.29
CA PRO A 494 2.76 -19.14 -36.13
C PRO A 494 3.00 -20.65 -36.21
N MET A 495 3.43 -21.25 -35.09
CA MET A 495 3.71 -22.68 -34.97
C MET A 495 2.69 -23.36 -34.05
N LYS A 496 2.43 -24.64 -34.26
CA LYS A 496 1.67 -25.50 -33.36
C LYS A 496 2.43 -26.79 -33.05
N PHE A 497 2.21 -27.33 -31.86
CA PHE A 497 2.74 -28.62 -31.48
C PHE A 497 1.79 -29.72 -31.94
N VAL A 498 2.33 -30.79 -32.54
CA VAL A 498 1.56 -31.96 -33.00
C VAL A 498 2.30 -33.22 -32.54
N VAL A 499 1.57 -34.16 -31.94
CA VAL A 499 2.07 -35.48 -31.59
C VAL A 499 1.76 -36.44 -32.74
N ASP A 500 2.79 -37.14 -33.22
CA ASP A 500 2.64 -38.22 -34.18
C ASP A 500 2.08 -39.47 -33.49
N ASP A 501 0.94 -39.97 -33.98
CA ASP A 501 0.18 -41.01 -33.30
C ASP A 501 0.81 -42.41 -33.39
N ALA A 502 1.73 -42.65 -34.32
CA ALA A 502 2.40 -43.95 -34.49
C ALA A 502 3.67 -44.06 -33.65
N THR A 503 4.44 -42.98 -33.54
CA THR A 503 5.71 -42.91 -32.80
C THR A 503 5.59 -42.31 -31.41
N LYS A 504 4.44 -41.68 -31.10
CA LYS A 504 4.17 -40.88 -29.88
C LYS A 504 5.21 -39.79 -29.62
N LYS A 505 5.83 -39.25 -30.67
CA LYS A 505 6.77 -38.12 -30.60
C LYS A 505 6.07 -36.82 -30.96
N GLY A 506 6.33 -35.77 -30.18
CA GLY A 506 5.86 -34.42 -30.46
C GLY A 506 6.81 -33.65 -31.38
N SER A 507 6.26 -32.77 -32.21
CA SER A 507 7.01 -31.90 -33.13
C SER A 507 6.32 -30.55 -33.32
N TRP A 508 7.10 -29.51 -33.62
CA TRP A 508 6.58 -28.19 -33.96
C TRP A 508 6.41 -28.06 -35.48
N VAL A 509 5.20 -27.72 -35.92
CA VAL A 509 4.85 -27.53 -37.34
C VAL A 509 4.14 -26.19 -37.56
N GLU A 510 4.21 -25.65 -38.77
CA GLU A 510 3.60 -24.36 -39.12
C GLU A 510 2.07 -24.42 -39.04
N ASN A 511 1.47 -23.50 -38.27
CA ASN A 511 0.03 -23.39 -38.08
C ASN A 511 -0.63 -22.54 -39.19
N LYS A 512 -0.60 -23.04 -40.43
CA LYS A 512 -1.13 -22.37 -41.64
C LYS A 512 -2.63 -21.99 -41.60
N ALA A 513 -3.36 -22.40 -40.57
CA ALA A 513 -4.76 -22.06 -40.34
C ALA A 513 -4.95 -20.86 -39.39
N ASP A 514 -3.88 -20.36 -38.77
CA ASP A 514 -3.86 -19.15 -37.94
C ASP A 514 -2.94 -18.11 -38.60
N LYS A 515 -3.24 -16.83 -38.37
CA LYS A 515 -2.56 -15.70 -39.01
C LYS A 515 -2.21 -14.63 -37.98
N PHE A 516 -1.39 -13.65 -38.35
CA PHE A 516 -1.26 -12.43 -37.56
C PHE A 516 -2.62 -11.72 -37.44
N GLY A 517 -3.10 -11.56 -36.20
CA GLY A 517 -4.31 -10.80 -35.87
C GLY A 517 -4.00 -9.40 -35.35
N ARG A 518 -3.19 -9.30 -34.28
CA ARG A 518 -2.81 -8.00 -33.67
C ARG A 518 -1.52 -8.09 -32.85
N LEU A 519 -0.61 -7.14 -33.02
CA LEU A 519 0.55 -6.99 -32.13
C LEU A 519 0.11 -6.67 -30.69
N LEU A 520 0.78 -7.27 -29.70
CA LEU A 520 0.62 -6.93 -28.28
C LEU A 520 1.83 -6.16 -27.75
N LYS A 521 3.03 -6.56 -28.16
CA LYS A 521 4.30 -5.98 -27.73
C LYS A 521 5.36 -6.15 -28.82
N ALA A 522 6.23 -5.17 -28.95
CA ALA A 522 7.51 -5.30 -29.62
C ALA A 522 8.61 -4.62 -28.80
N SER A 523 9.85 -5.04 -28.97
CA SER A 523 11.03 -4.41 -28.38
C SER A 523 12.17 -4.51 -29.38
N VAL A 524 12.87 -3.40 -29.60
CA VAL A 524 13.92 -3.25 -30.61
C VAL A 524 15.28 -3.25 -29.91
N LEU A 525 16.16 -4.13 -30.36
CA LEU A 525 17.49 -4.38 -29.80
C LEU A 525 18.55 -3.99 -30.84
N ASP A 526 19.69 -3.51 -30.37
CA ASP A 526 20.87 -3.29 -31.20
C ASP A 526 21.58 -4.61 -31.54
N LYS A 527 22.59 -4.53 -32.40
CA LYS A 527 23.46 -5.67 -32.80
C LYS A 527 24.29 -6.32 -31.68
N ASN A 528 24.27 -5.76 -30.47
CA ASN A 528 24.88 -6.34 -29.26
C ASN A 528 23.83 -7.00 -28.34
N GLY A 529 22.54 -6.96 -28.72
CA GLY A 529 21.42 -7.43 -27.90
C GLY A 529 20.94 -6.43 -26.84
N GLN A 530 21.41 -5.18 -26.87
CA GLN A 530 20.96 -4.15 -25.94
C GLN A 530 19.61 -3.58 -26.39
N VAL A 531 18.61 -3.61 -25.51
CA VAL A 531 17.28 -3.04 -25.76
C VAL A 531 17.40 -1.51 -25.92
N LEU A 532 17.00 -1.02 -27.10
CA LEU A 532 16.91 0.40 -27.42
C LEU A 532 15.51 0.94 -27.08
N PHE A 533 14.47 0.23 -27.49
CA PHE A 533 13.06 0.60 -27.27
C PHE A 533 12.20 -0.59 -26.86
N THR A 534 11.20 -0.35 -26.01
CA THR A 534 10.17 -1.33 -25.62
C THR A 534 8.76 -0.90 -26.04
N THR A 535 8.65 0.13 -26.88
CA THR A 535 7.38 0.68 -27.38
C THR A 535 7.47 0.90 -28.88
N VAL A 536 6.34 0.75 -29.57
CA VAL A 536 6.17 0.98 -31.00
C VAL A 536 4.82 1.66 -31.23
N THR A 537 4.67 2.37 -32.33
CA THR A 537 3.43 3.04 -32.73
C THR A 537 3.08 2.73 -34.20
N ASP A 538 1.93 3.20 -34.68
CA ASP A 538 1.41 3.03 -36.05
C ASP A 538 1.54 1.61 -36.64
N VAL A 539 1.21 0.62 -35.79
CA VAL A 539 1.21 -0.79 -36.16
C VAL A 539 0.19 -1.02 -37.28
N THR A 540 0.68 -1.38 -38.46
CA THR A 540 -0.15 -1.64 -39.65
C THR A 540 0.15 -3.04 -40.21
N SER A 541 -0.89 -3.71 -40.71
CA SER A 541 -0.83 -5.07 -41.28
C SER A 541 -1.09 -4.98 -42.79
N PRO A 542 -0.04 -4.86 -43.63
CA PRO A 542 -0.18 -4.66 -45.07
C PRO A 542 -0.47 -5.95 -45.86
N GLY A 543 -0.40 -7.11 -45.22
CA GLY A 543 -0.68 -8.40 -45.85
C GLY A 543 -0.85 -9.53 -44.82
N ASP A 544 -1.30 -10.69 -45.30
CA ASP A 544 -1.38 -11.91 -44.49
C ASP A 544 -0.01 -12.20 -43.84
N ASN A 545 -0.01 -12.41 -42.51
CA ASN A 545 1.18 -12.70 -41.72
C ASN A 545 2.31 -11.64 -41.79
N GLN A 546 1.99 -10.39 -42.12
CA GLN A 546 2.95 -9.29 -42.16
C GLN A 546 2.50 -8.12 -41.30
N PHE A 547 3.42 -7.50 -40.57
CA PHE A 547 3.18 -6.20 -39.93
C PHE A 547 4.38 -5.28 -40.03
N ARG A 548 4.14 -3.98 -39.95
CA ARG A 548 5.14 -2.94 -39.72
C ARG A 548 4.67 -2.03 -38.60
N PHE A 549 5.57 -1.18 -38.13
CA PHE A 549 5.34 -0.21 -37.07
C PHE A 549 6.38 0.92 -37.19
N ALA A 550 6.10 2.03 -36.54
CA ALA A 550 7.06 3.11 -36.30
C ALA A 550 7.69 2.98 -34.91
N PHE A 551 8.93 3.43 -34.75
CA PHE A 551 9.60 3.45 -33.44
C PHE A 551 9.05 4.64 -32.65
N GLY A 552 8.41 4.41 -31.49
CA GLY A 552 7.66 5.50 -30.87
C GLY A 552 6.70 5.11 -29.74
N VAL A 553 5.84 6.05 -29.38
CA VAL A 553 4.70 5.88 -28.48
C VAL A 553 3.61 6.92 -28.80
N GLY A 554 2.42 6.46 -29.20
CA GLY A 554 1.36 7.36 -29.70
C GLY A 554 1.87 8.21 -30.87
N ASN A 555 1.64 9.53 -30.82
CA ASN A 555 2.06 10.47 -31.85
C ASN A 555 3.55 10.88 -31.75
N SER A 556 4.35 10.24 -30.89
CA SER A 556 5.78 10.53 -30.70
C SER A 556 6.65 9.49 -31.40
N TYR A 557 7.53 9.94 -32.29
CA TYR A 557 8.41 9.11 -33.11
C TYR A 557 9.88 9.24 -32.66
N TYR A 558 10.63 8.15 -32.72
CA TYR A 558 12.04 8.07 -32.33
C TYR A 558 12.89 7.64 -33.54
N PRO A 559 13.72 8.52 -34.13
CA PRO A 559 14.55 8.15 -35.26
C PRO A 559 15.66 7.18 -34.86
N LEU A 560 15.85 6.11 -35.64
CA LEU A 560 17.00 5.20 -35.59
C LEU A 560 17.95 5.50 -36.75
N PRO A 561 19.28 5.48 -36.52
CA PRO A 561 20.26 5.47 -37.60
C PRO A 561 20.12 4.24 -38.50
N ASN A 562 20.58 4.35 -39.74
CA ASN A 562 20.66 3.24 -40.69
C ASN A 562 21.59 2.11 -40.19
N ASP A 563 21.01 1.05 -39.64
CA ASP A 563 21.70 -0.18 -39.22
C ASP A 563 20.69 -1.36 -39.20
N LYS A 564 21.18 -2.56 -38.89
CA LYS A 564 20.35 -3.73 -38.56
C LYS A 564 19.97 -3.73 -37.08
N TYR A 565 18.74 -4.15 -36.80
CA TYR A 565 18.21 -4.29 -35.44
C TYR A 565 17.44 -5.62 -35.29
N GLU A 566 17.39 -6.18 -34.09
CA GLU A 566 16.52 -7.32 -33.78
C GLU A 566 15.21 -6.82 -33.14
N VAL A 567 14.08 -7.37 -33.57
CA VAL A 567 12.76 -7.12 -32.96
C VAL A 567 12.30 -8.39 -32.25
N VAL A 568 12.14 -8.31 -30.94
CA VAL A 568 11.46 -9.33 -30.12
C VAL A 568 9.99 -8.92 -29.99
N PHE A 569 9.05 -9.78 -30.37
CA PHE A 569 7.63 -9.42 -30.45
C PHE A 569 6.67 -10.50 -29.97
N GLU A 570 5.49 -10.06 -29.50
CA GLU A 570 4.38 -10.88 -29.03
C GLU A 570 3.08 -10.40 -29.71
N TYR A 571 2.27 -11.32 -30.24
CA TYR A 571 1.07 -11.00 -31.03
C TYR A 571 -0.06 -12.03 -30.83
N LEU A 572 -1.29 -11.62 -31.11
CA LEU A 572 -2.46 -12.50 -31.16
C LEU A 572 -2.63 -13.12 -32.54
N GLY A 573 -2.97 -14.41 -32.56
CA GLY A 573 -3.55 -15.08 -33.71
C GLY A 573 -4.85 -14.42 -34.19
N ALA A 574 -5.17 -14.60 -35.47
CA ALA A 574 -6.43 -14.18 -36.08
C ALA A 574 -7.51 -15.26 -35.98
N THR A 575 -7.11 -16.52 -35.75
CA THR A 575 -8.03 -17.66 -35.58
C THR A 575 -8.30 -17.89 -34.10
N LYS A 576 -9.58 -18.07 -33.76
CA LYS A 576 -10.02 -18.39 -32.41
C LYS A 576 -9.94 -19.91 -32.18
N GLN A 577 -9.51 -20.31 -30.99
CA GLN A 577 -9.56 -21.70 -30.50
C GLN A 577 -10.99 -22.14 -30.22
#